data_AF-A0A933JB70-F1
#
_entry.id   AF-A0A933JB70-F1
#
_cell.length_a   1.000
_cell.length_b   1.000
_cell.length_c   1.000
_cell.angle_alpha   90.00
_cell.angle_beta   90.00
_cell.angle_gamma   90.00
#
_symmetry.space_group_name_H-M   'P 1'
#
loop_
_entity.id
_entity.type
_entity.pdbx_description
1 polymer ?
#
loop_
_entity_poly.entity_id
_entity_poly.type
_entity_poly.pdbx_seq_one_letter_code
_entity_poly.pdbx_strand_id
1 'polypeptide(L)'
;MGLGFTRLTTGAMEGRAANRGRTGGFNAYDQSIALGAAKNFGPYALGGAVKYIQSSIAGSRASAFAVDIGAGRRLTGLPVYVALAVQNLGTPMRYIAQSDQLPLSVSTGLLVTALPGVFIAGPQAVYP
;
A
#
# COMPACT_ATOMS: atom_id res chain seq x y z
N MET A 1 5.90 6.78 15.35
CA MET A 1 4.50 6.28 15.23
C MET A 1 3.82 7.10 14.15
N GLY A 2 2.90 6.50 13.40
CA GLY A 2 2.16 7.19 12.34
C GLY A 2 0.78 6.57 12.15
N LEU A 3 -0.17 7.40 11.72
CA LEU A 3 -1.50 7.01 11.26
C LEU A 3 -1.61 7.35 9.78
N GLY A 4 -2.25 6.47 9.01
CA GLY A 4 -2.54 6.69 7.59
C GLY A 4 -4.00 6.41 7.28
N PHE A 5 -4.57 7.19 6.37
CA PHE A 5 -5.88 6.95 5.79
C PHE A 5 -5.82 7.19 4.29
N THR A 6 -6.32 6.24 3.51
CA THR A 6 -6.42 6.35 2.05
C THR A 6 -7.85 6.04 1.65
N ARG A 7 -8.43 6.83 0.75
CA ARG A 7 -9.74 6.55 0.16
C ARG A 7 -9.73 6.83 -1.33
N LEU A 8 -10.18 5.86 -2.09
CA LEU A 8 -10.52 5.98 -3.50
C LEU A 8 -12.03 5.85 -3.62
N THR A 9 -12.67 6.74 -4.36
CA THR A 9 -14.10 6.67 -4.61
C THR A 9 -14.34 6.92 -6.07
N THR A 10 -15.27 6.16 -6.62
CA THR A 10 -15.73 6.31 -7.99
C THR A 10 -17.06 7.04 -7.97
N GLY A 11 -17.29 7.91 -8.96
CA GLY A 11 -18.60 8.51 -9.18
C GLY A 11 -19.64 7.47 -9.60
N ALA A 12 -20.86 7.92 -9.86
CA ALA A 12 -21.94 7.05 -10.32
C ALA A 12 -21.52 6.30 -11.60
N MET A 13 -21.44 4.98 -11.51
CA MET A 13 -21.20 4.09 -12.63
C MET A 13 -22.54 3.66 -13.22
N GLU A 14 -22.66 3.64 -14.55
CA GLU A 14 -23.84 3.10 -15.22
C GLU A 14 -23.81 1.57 -15.15
N GLY A 15 -24.81 0.98 -14.50
CA GLY A 15 -24.97 -0.47 -14.49
C GLY A 15 -25.44 -0.98 -15.85
N ARG A 16 -25.04 -2.21 -16.21
CA ARG A 16 -25.55 -2.92 -17.40
C ARG A 16 -25.81 -4.38 -17.09
N ALA A 17 -26.92 -4.90 -17.62
CA ALA A 17 -27.25 -6.32 -17.57
C ALA A 17 -26.49 -7.10 -18.65
N ALA A 18 -26.52 -8.43 -18.59
CA ALA A 18 -25.83 -9.30 -19.55
C ALA A 18 -26.24 -9.05 -21.01
N ASN A 19 -27.47 -8.59 -21.25
CA ASN A 19 -27.98 -8.21 -22.56
C ASN A 19 -27.57 -6.78 -23.01
N ARG A 20 -26.64 -6.13 -22.29
CA ARG A 20 -26.18 -4.74 -22.48
C ARG A 20 -27.23 -3.66 -22.23
N GLY A 21 -28.44 -4.03 -21.80
CA GLY A 21 -29.44 -3.09 -21.33
C GLY A 21 -28.94 -2.32 -20.12
N ARG A 22 -29.24 -1.01 -20.05
CA ARG A 22 -28.90 -0.18 -18.90
C ARG A 22 -29.63 -0.69 -17.66
N THR A 23 -28.90 -0.84 -16.57
CA THR A 23 -29.46 -0.99 -15.22
C THR A 23 -29.23 0.30 -14.44
N GLY A 24 -29.84 0.42 -13.25
CA GLY A 24 -29.59 1.54 -12.36
C GLY A 24 -28.09 1.72 -12.07
N GLY A 25 -27.69 2.95 -11.75
CA GLY A 25 -26.29 3.24 -11.43
C GLY A 25 -25.85 2.66 -10.08
N PHE A 26 -24.55 2.46 -9.92
CA PHE A 26 -23.95 2.06 -8.64
C PHE A 26 -22.69 2.87 -8.36
N ASN A 27 -22.28 2.89 -7.09
CA ASN A 27 -21.02 3.50 -6.67
C ASN A 27 -20.07 2.40 -6.18
N ALA A 28 -18.77 2.69 -6.24
CA ALA A 28 -17.74 1.89 -5.60
C ALA A 28 -16.74 2.75 -4.83
N TYR A 29 -16.21 2.22 -3.74
CA TYR A 29 -15.12 2.85 -3.01
C TYR A 29 -14.17 1.81 -2.43
N ASP A 30 -12.90 2.20 -2.30
CA ASP A 30 -11.87 1.50 -1.56
C ASP A 30 -11.34 2.44 -0.49
N GLN A 31 -11.08 1.92 0.71
CA GLN A 31 -10.47 2.69 1.78
C GLN A 31 -9.56 1.83 2.63
N SER A 32 -8.57 2.46 3.26
CA SER A 32 -7.71 1.81 4.23
C SER A 32 -7.36 2.74 5.38
N ILE A 33 -7.20 2.14 6.55
CA ILE A 33 -6.64 2.77 7.75
C ILE A 33 -5.37 2.01 8.12
N ALA A 34 -4.30 2.73 8.41
CA ALA A 34 -3.00 2.19 8.76
C ALA A 34 -2.50 2.74 10.11
N LEU A 35 -1.91 1.87 10.92
CA LEU A 35 -1.18 2.24 12.13
C LEU A 35 0.24 1.69 12.04
N GLY A 36 1.24 2.57 12.19
CA GLY A 36 2.64 2.22 11.96
C GLY A 36 3.60 2.72 13.02
N ALA A 37 4.73 2.02 13.13
CA ALA A 37 5.84 2.34 14.00
C ALA A 37 7.16 2.13 13.26
N ALA A 38 8.16 2.95 13.56
CA ALA A 38 9.52 2.78 13.07
C ALA A 38 10.51 3.24 14.13
N LYS A 39 11.70 2.63 14.11
CA LYS A 39 12.79 2.95 15.03
C LYS A 39 14.14 2.78 14.33
N ASN A 40 15.05 3.68 14.66
CA ASN A 40 16.44 3.63 14.22
C ASN A 40 17.29 2.91 15.28
N PHE A 41 18.24 2.12 14.81
CA PHE A 41 19.21 1.38 15.62
C PHE A 41 20.59 1.52 14.96
N GLY A 42 21.32 2.57 15.35
CA GLY A 42 22.60 2.92 14.72
C GLY A 42 22.41 3.23 13.23
N PRO A 43 23.10 2.55 12.31
CA PRO A 43 22.96 2.79 10.88
C PRO A 43 21.70 2.16 10.28
N TYR A 44 20.94 1.37 11.04
CA TYR A 44 19.75 0.67 10.57
C TYR A 44 18.47 1.41 10.95
N ALA A 45 17.45 1.29 10.10
CA ALA A 45 16.08 1.67 10.40
C ALA A 45 15.16 0.48 10.15
N LEU A 46 14.24 0.22 11.07
CA LEU A 46 13.22 -0.80 10.94
C LEU A 46 11.86 -0.19 11.22
N GLY A 47 10.86 -0.58 10.46
CA GLY A 47 9.49 -0.15 10.67
C GLY A 47 8.48 -1.14 10.13
N GLY A 48 7.24 -0.95 10.54
CA GLY A 48 6.12 -1.72 10.03
C GLY A 48 4.80 -1.03 10.32
N ALA A 49 3.76 -1.49 9.65
CA ALA A 49 2.41 -1.01 9.82
C ALA A 49 1.40 -2.15 9.70
N VAL A 50 0.29 -2.01 10.43
CA VAL A 50 -0.90 -2.84 10.23
C VAL A 50 -1.95 -2.01 9.51
N LYS A 51 -2.68 -2.65 8.58
CA LYS A 51 -3.69 -2.01 7.75
C LYS A 51 -5.01 -2.78 7.83
N TYR A 52 -6.09 -2.03 7.97
CA TYR A 52 -7.44 -2.51 7.70
C TYR A 52 -7.90 -1.91 6.38
N ILE A 53 -8.21 -2.76 5.40
CA ILE A 53 -8.61 -2.38 4.04
C ILE A 53 -10.06 -2.79 3.86
N GLN A 54 -10.87 -1.90 3.30
CA GLN A 54 -12.27 -2.15 2.98
C GLN A 54 -12.55 -1.70 1.56
N SER A 55 -13.32 -2.51 0.85
CA SER A 55 -13.87 -2.14 -0.44
C SER A 55 -15.39 -2.34 -0.45
N SER A 56 -16.07 -1.56 -1.28
CA SER A 56 -17.47 -1.74 -1.58
C SER A 56 -17.76 -1.48 -3.05
N ILE A 57 -18.56 -2.35 -3.65
CA ILE A 57 -19.06 -2.21 -5.01
C ILE A 57 -20.50 -2.70 -5.08
N ALA A 58 -21.39 -1.90 -5.68
CA ALA A 58 -22.80 -2.24 -5.88
C ALA A 58 -23.51 -2.74 -4.59
N GLY A 59 -23.15 -2.18 -3.43
CA GLY A 59 -23.71 -2.55 -2.13
C GLY A 59 -23.06 -3.77 -1.46
N SER A 60 -22.25 -4.55 -2.18
CA SER A 60 -21.39 -5.59 -1.60
C SER A 60 -20.18 -4.96 -0.93
N ARG A 61 -19.71 -5.58 0.16
CA ARG A 61 -18.53 -5.12 0.92
C ARG A 61 -17.56 -6.28 1.12
N ALA A 62 -16.28 -5.97 1.06
CA ALA A 62 -15.20 -6.87 1.42
C ALA A 62 -14.20 -6.14 2.32
N SER A 63 -13.50 -6.89 3.15
CA SER A 63 -12.45 -6.36 4.00
C SER A 63 -11.28 -7.31 4.10
N ALA A 64 -10.09 -6.76 4.33
CA ALA A 64 -8.86 -7.50 4.51
C ALA A 64 -7.96 -6.82 5.55
N PHE A 65 -7.15 -7.63 6.23
CA PHE A 65 -6.04 -7.16 7.04
C PHE A 65 -4.72 -7.36 6.31
N ALA A 66 -3.83 -6.39 6.44
CA ALA A 66 -2.49 -6.44 5.86
C ALA A 66 -1.43 -5.91 6.83
N VAL A 67 -0.19 -6.33 6.59
CA VAL A 67 1.01 -5.86 7.26
C VAL A 67 1.99 -5.34 6.22
N ASP A 68 2.63 -4.22 6.55
CA ASP A 68 3.79 -3.69 5.84
C ASP A 68 5.03 -3.79 6.72
N ILE A 69 6.17 -4.08 6.11
CA ILE A 69 7.46 -4.16 6.78
C ILE A 69 8.47 -3.38 5.95
N GLY A 70 9.26 -2.54 6.60
CA GLY A 70 10.31 -1.74 5.98
C GLY A 70 11.62 -1.85 6.75
N ALA A 71 12.71 -1.94 6.03
CA ALA A 71 14.05 -1.89 6.58
C ALA A 71 14.95 -1.01 5.71
N GLY A 72 15.94 -0.38 6.32
CA GLY A 72 16.97 0.30 5.57
C GLY A 72 18.23 0.53 6.37
N ARG A 73 19.28 0.93 5.67
CA ARG A 73 20.62 1.05 6.23
C ARG A 73 21.38 2.19 5.56
N ARG A 74 22.08 2.98 6.37
CA ARG A 74 23.15 3.88 5.89
C ARG A 74 24.44 3.09 5.68
N LEU A 75 25.03 3.20 4.48
CA LEU A 75 26.28 2.53 4.16
C LEU A 75 27.45 3.27 4.82
N THR A 76 28.31 2.52 5.53
CA THR A 76 29.47 3.09 6.23
C THR A 76 30.45 3.67 5.22
N GLY A 77 30.91 4.90 5.45
CA GLY A 77 31.88 5.58 4.58
C GLY A 77 31.29 6.15 3.28
N LEU A 78 29.97 6.03 3.06
CA LEU A 78 29.30 6.54 1.87
C LEU A 78 28.10 7.42 2.24
N PRO A 79 27.78 8.47 1.46
CA PRO A 79 26.58 9.29 1.65
C PRO A 79 25.32 8.57 1.12
N VAL A 80 25.22 7.25 1.28
CA VAL A 80 24.19 6.41 0.65
C VAL A 80 23.35 5.72 1.71
N TYR A 81 22.04 5.72 1.49
CA TYR A 81 21.05 4.96 2.23
C TYR A 81 20.33 4.00 1.28
N VAL A 82 20.22 2.74 1.69
CA VAL A 82 19.49 1.71 0.95
C VAL A 82 18.29 1.25 1.75
N ALA A 83 17.20 0.90 1.08
CA ALA A 83 15.95 0.49 1.69
C ALA A 83 15.30 -0.68 0.97
N LEU A 84 14.56 -1.49 1.73
CA LEU A 84 13.69 -2.56 1.30
C LEU A 84 12.33 -2.37 1.99
N ALA A 85 11.24 -2.57 1.26
CA ALA A 85 9.90 -2.63 1.83
C ALA A 85 9.12 -3.81 1.24
N VAL A 86 8.34 -4.47 2.09
CA VAL A 86 7.35 -5.48 1.71
C VAL A 86 6.00 -4.95 2.17
N GLN A 87 5.06 -4.80 1.24
CA GLN A 87 3.78 -4.17 1.50
C GLN A 87 2.62 -5.08 1.13
N ASN A 88 1.50 -4.92 1.84
CA ASN A 88 0.23 -5.61 1.63
C ASN A 88 0.30 -7.14 1.87
N LEU A 89 1.17 -7.60 2.77
CA LEU A 89 1.18 -9.01 3.18
C LEU A 89 -0.02 -9.27 4.10
N GLY A 90 -0.99 -10.07 3.65
CA GLY A 90 -2.25 -10.16 4.40
C GLY A 90 -3.26 -11.19 3.90
N THR A 91 -4.44 -11.12 4.50
CA THR A 91 -5.59 -11.96 4.15
C THR A 91 -6.14 -11.56 2.79
N PRO A 92 -6.67 -12.51 1.98
CA PRO A 92 -7.35 -12.14 0.76
C PRO A 92 -8.61 -11.32 1.05
N MET A 93 -9.00 -10.48 0.11
CA MET A 93 -10.24 -9.72 0.14
C MET A 93 -11.37 -10.59 -0.44
N ARG A 94 -12.40 -10.88 0.37
CA ARG A 94 -13.50 -11.76 -0.04
C ARG A 94 -14.80 -10.99 -0.31
N TYR A 95 -15.26 -11.05 -1.56
CA TYR A 95 -16.58 -10.58 -1.99
C TYR A 95 -17.51 -11.77 -2.17
N ILE A 96 -18.47 -11.94 -1.26
CA ILE A 96 -19.44 -13.05 -1.31
C ILE A 96 -18.69 -14.40 -1.34
N ALA A 97 -18.50 -15.00 -2.53
CA ALA A 97 -17.77 -16.24 -2.75
C ALA A 97 -16.41 -16.05 -3.46
N GLN A 98 -16.16 -14.89 -4.07
CA GLN A 98 -14.89 -14.59 -4.77
C GLN A 98 -13.86 -14.07 -3.78
N SER A 99 -12.63 -14.56 -3.88
CA SER A 99 -11.51 -14.21 -3.00
C SER A 99 -10.34 -13.73 -3.84
N ASP A 100 -9.98 -12.46 -3.71
CA ASP A 100 -8.89 -11.84 -4.44
C ASP A 100 -7.72 -11.57 -3.50
N GLN A 101 -6.50 -11.95 -3.90
CA GLN A 101 -5.32 -11.67 -3.08
C GLN A 101 -5.01 -10.17 -3.08
N LEU A 102 -4.48 -9.68 -1.95
CA LEU A 102 -3.96 -8.33 -1.90
C LEU A 102 -2.76 -8.20 -2.83
N PRO A 103 -2.54 -7.01 -3.45
CA PRO A 103 -1.39 -6.77 -4.31
C PRO A 103 -0.13 -6.67 -3.44
N LEU A 104 0.48 -7.83 -3.15
CA LEU A 104 1.77 -7.92 -2.51
C LEU A 104 2.77 -7.12 -3.36
N SER A 105 3.60 -6.33 -2.70
CA SER A 105 4.59 -5.50 -3.37
C SER A 105 5.88 -5.53 -2.60
N VAL A 106 6.97 -5.89 -3.28
CA VAL A 106 8.33 -5.76 -2.76
C VAL A 106 9.00 -4.59 -3.45
N SER A 107 9.55 -3.66 -2.69
CA SER A 107 10.25 -2.48 -3.20
C SER A 107 11.65 -2.35 -2.66
N THR A 108 12.59 -1.93 -3.51
CA THR A 108 13.93 -1.51 -3.09
C THR A 108 14.18 -0.07 -3.51
N GLY A 109 15.00 0.65 -2.75
CA GLY A 109 15.32 2.05 -3.04
C GLY A 109 16.72 2.43 -2.59
N LEU A 110 17.25 3.47 -3.25
CA LEU A 110 18.54 4.07 -2.95
C LEU A 110 18.38 5.57 -2.82
N LEU A 111 19.03 6.15 -1.82
CA LEU A 111 19.05 7.59 -1.58
C LEU A 111 20.50 8.04 -1.36
N VAL A 112 20.92 9.05 -2.12
CA VAL A 112 22.24 9.68 -2.02
C VAL A 112 22.10 11.06 -1.39
N THR A 113 22.88 11.35 -0.36
CA THR A 113 23.01 12.70 0.19
C THR A 113 24.01 13.49 -0.66
N ALA A 114 23.52 14.38 -1.51
CA ALA A 114 24.38 15.19 -2.39
C ALA A 114 25.04 16.34 -1.63
N LEU A 115 24.25 17.03 -0.79
CA LEU A 115 24.67 18.13 0.08
C LEU A 115 23.89 18.04 1.40
N PRO A 116 24.32 18.74 2.47
CA PRO A 116 23.52 18.84 3.68
C PRO A 116 22.10 19.33 3.35
N GLY A 117 21.09 18.49 3.60
CA GLY A 117 19.68 18.78 3.30
C GLY A 117 19.22 18.49 1.87
N VAL A 118 20.11 18.07 0.95
CA VAL A 118 19.77 17.73 -0.43
C VAL A 118 19.98 16.23 -0.66
N PHE A 119 18.90 15.54 -1.04
CA PHE A 119 18.89 14.11 -1.28
C PHE A 119 18.44 13.80 -2.71
N ILE A 120 19.12 12.86 -3.35
CA ILE A 120 18.76 12.32 -4.67
C ILE A 120 18.26 10.90 -4.46
N ALA A 121 17.02 10.63 -4.85
CA ALA A 121 16.47 9.27 -4.87
C ALA A 121 16.81 8.62 -6.21
N GLY A 122 17.38 7.41 -6.15
CA GLY A 122 17.61 6.55 -7.30
C GLY A 122 16.37 5.76 -7.72
N PRO A 123 16.48 4.93 -8.76
CA PRO A 123 15.38 4.09 -9.24
C PRO A 123 14.83 3.21 -8.12
N GLN A 124 13.51 3.15 -8.02
CA GLN A 124 12.80 2.21 -7.18
C GLN A 124 12.35 1.02 -8.03
N ALA A 125 12.77 -0.19 -7.67
CA ALA A 125 12.23 -1.41 -8.26
C ALA A 125 11.01 -1.84 -7.44
N VAL A 126 9.94 -2.26 -8.10
CA VAL A 126 8.72 -2.78 -7.47
C VAL A 126 8.38 -4.12 -8.13
N TYR A 127 8.26 -5.16 -7.32
CA TYR A 127 7.92 -6.52 -7.77
C TYR A 127 6.54 -6.93 -7.22
N PRO A 128 5.67 -7.49 -8.06
CA PRO A 128 4.39 -8.06 -7.64
C PRO A 128 4.54 -9.38 -6.88
#